data_AF-A0A0S8H228-F1
#
_entry.id   AF-A0A0S8H228-F1
#
_cell.length_a   1.000
_cell.length_b   1.000
_cell.length_c   1.000
_cell.angle_alpha   90.00
_cell.angle_beta   90.00
_cell.angle_gamma   90.00
#
_symmetry.space_group_name_H-M   'P 1'
#
loop_
_entity.id
_entity.type
_entity.pdbx_description
1 polymer ?
#
loop_
_entity_poly.entity_id
_entity_poly.type
_entity_poly.pdbx_seq_one_letter_code
_entity_poly.pdbx_strand_id
1 'polypeptide(L)'
;MNQSPTATMSFAAYAGVARAPFLLLPITLVAAGTGAAAYLGMHDWAAAGLALLAMLGAHTGVNALNEAGDYRSGIDLKTVRTPFSGGSGTLPAGRLSYRAALASGLTGGGIAVAVGLYFLVTVGWKLVPIL
;
A
#
# COMPACT_ATOMS: atom_id res chain seq x y z
N MET A 1 2.22 -36.60 -13.62
CA MET A 1 2.11 -35.78 -12.40
C MET A 1 2.38 -34.34 -12.78
N ASN A 2 1.33 -33.52 -12.87
CA ASN A 2 1.45 -32.10 -13.22
C ASN A 2 2.21 -31.38 -12.12
N GLN A 3 3.40 -30.91 -12.42
CA GLN A 3 4.14 -30.01 -11.55
C GLN A 3 3.36 -28.69 -11.51
N SER A 4 2.71 -28.40 -10.39
CA SER A 4 2.21 -27.05 -10.11
C SER A 4 3.41 -26.10 -10.20
N PRO A 5 3.35 -25.01 -11.00
CA PRO A 5 4.47 -24.09 -11.07
C PRO A 5 4.74 -23.55 -9.68
N THR A 6 5.93 -23.85 -9.14
CA THR A 6 6.46 -23.21 -7.94
C THR A 6 6.39 -21.72 -8.17
N ALA A 7 5.52 -21.03 -7.43
CA ALA A 7 5.34 -19.59 -7.51
C ALA A 7 6.66 -18.93 -7.12
N THR A 8 7.51 -18.63 -8.10
CA THR A 8 8.69 -17.81 -7.90
C THR A 8 8.20 -16.45 -7.41
N MET A 9 8.66 -16.05 -6.22
CA MET A 9 8.37 -14.75 -5.63
C MET A 9 8.89 -13.65 -6.56
N SER A 10 8.01 -13.16 -7.44
CA SER A 10 8.35 -12.11 -8.39
C SER A 10 8.19 -10.75 -7.71
N PHE A 11 9.31 -10.09 -7.42
CA PHE A 11 9.32 -8.71 -6.92
C PHE A 11 8.45 -7.78 -7.78
N ALA A 12 8.51 -7.94 -9.10
CA ALA A 12 7.69 -7.18 -10.05
C ALA A 12 6.19 -7.39 -9.86
N ALA A 13 5.77 -8.58 -9.43
CA ALA A 13 4.36 -8.87 -9.16
C ALA A 13 3.87 -8.14 -7.90
N TYR A 14 4.65 -8.17 -6.82
CA TYR A 14 4.34 -7.39 -5.62
C TYR A 14 4.37 -5.88 -5.90
N ALA A 15 5.35 -5.39 -6.66
CA ALA A 15 5.43 -4.00 -7.09
C ALA A 15 4.23 -3.57 -7.96
N GLY A 16 3.72 -4.48 -8.79
CA GLY A 16 2.50 -4.28 -9.59
C GLY A 16 1.28 -4.03 -8.70
N VAL A 17 1.01 -4.96 -7.78
CA VAL A 17 -0.12 -4.89 -6.83
C VAL A 17 0.02 -3.71 -5.85
N ALA A 18 1.25 -3.35 -5.47
CA ALA A 18 1.53 -2.15 -4.67
C ALA A 18 1.34 -0.84 -5.46
N ARG A 19 1.08 -0.89 -6.77
CA ARG A 19 0.99 0.26 -7.66
C ARG A 19 2.24 1.15 -7.53
N ALA A 20 3.41 0.52 -7.67
CA ALA A 20 4.71 1.14 -7.44
C ALA A 20 4.95 2.51 -8.10
N PRO A 21 4.50 2.79 -9.35
CA PRO A 21 4.64 4.13 -9.94
C PRO A 21 3.99 5.26 -9.12
N PHE A 22 3.02 4.93 -8.26
CA PHE A 22 2.30 5.88 -7.42
C PHE A 22 2.87 5.99 -5.99
N LEU A 23 3.93 5.22 -5.65
CA LEU A 23 4.58 5.31 -4.34
C LEU A 23 5.31 6.63 -4.11
N LEU A 24 5.53 7.43 -5.16
CA LEU A 24 6.04 8.79 -4.99
C LEU A 24 5.07 9.67 -4.18
N LEU A 25 3.76 9.43 -4.28
CA LEU A 25 2.74 10.20 -3.54
C LEU A 25 2.94 10.12 -2.01
N PRO A 26 2.92 8.95 -1.35
CA PRO A 26 3.14 8.89 0.10
C PRO A 26 4.49 9.47 0.53
N ILE A 27 5.55 9.31 -0.28
CA ILE A 27 6.87 9.91 -0.01
C ILE A 27 6.75 11.45 0.00
N THR A 28 6.13 12.03 -1.03
CA THR A 28 5.99 13.48 -1.13
C THR A 28 5.11 14.07 -0.04
N LEU A 29 4.06 13.36 0.40
CA LEU A 29 3.19 13.82 1.48
C LEU A 29 3.93 13.88 2.82
N VAL A 30 4.70 12.83 3.13
CA VAL A 30 5.51 12.81 4.36
C VAL A 30 6.64 13.83 4.29
N ALA A 31 7.28 13.99 3.14
CA ALA A 31 8.29 15.03 2.95
C ALA A 31 7.70 16.44 3.15
N ALA A 32 6.51 16.71 2.63
CA ALA A 32 5.82 17.98 2.82
C ALA A 32 5.49 18.25 4.29
N GLY A 33 4.92 17.27 5.01
CA GLY A 33 4.64 17.40 6.44
C GLY A 33 5.90 17.57 7.29
N THR A 34 6.95 16.81 6.98
CA THR A 34 8.27 16.92 7.64
C THR A 34 8.92 18.29 7.36
N GLY A 35 8.81 18.80 6.13
CA GLY A 35 9.31 20.13 5.77
C GLY A 35 8.56 21.25 6.49
N ALA A 36 7.24 21.14 6.63
CA ALA A 36 6.44 22.09 7.41
C ALA A 36 6.84 22.09 8.90
N ALA A 37 7.09 20.91 9.48
CA ALA A 37 7.60 20.80 10.85
C ALA A 37 9.00 21.41 10.99
N ALA A 38 9.90 21.14 10.05
CA ALA A 38 11.26 21.69 10.03
C ALA A 38 11.26 23.22 9.91
N TYR A 39 10.35 23.80 9.11
CA TYR A 39 10.17 25.25 9.02
C TYR A 39 9.79 25.88 10.37
N LEU A 40 9.07 25.15 11.22
CA LEU A 40 8.72 25.55 12.59
C LEU A 40 9.82 25.20 13.61
N GLY A 41 10.99 24.74 13.18
CA GLY A 41 12.12 24.35 14.03
C GLY A 41 12.01 22.96 14.65
N MET A 42 11.01 22.16 14.26
CA MET A 42 10.77 20.82 14.79
C MET A 42 11.48 19.76 13.93
N HIS A 43 12.26 18.89 14.55
CA HIS A 43 13.07 17.89 13.84
C HIS A 43 12.94 16.52 14.51
N ASP A 44 11.88 15.79 14.19
CA ASP A 44 11.67 14.42 14.65
C ASP A 44 11.73 13.44 13.46
N TRP A 45 12.95 13.00 13.15
CA TRP A 45 13.21 12.07 12.06
C TRP A 45 12.65 10.66 12.34
N ALA A 46 12.48 10.29 13.61
CA ALA A 46 11.87 9.02 13.97
C ALA A 46 10.37 9.03 13.66
N ALA A 47 9.68 10.11 14.02
CA ALA A 47 8.29 10.31 13.64
C ALA A 47 8.11 10.38 12.12
N ALA A 48 8.99 11.09 11.40
CA ALA A 48 8.97 11.13 9.93
C ALA A 48 9.14 9.72 9.32
N GLY A 49 10.08 8.92 9.84
CA GLY A 49 10.30 7.54 9.39
C GLY A 49 9.09 6.62 9.65
N LEU A 50 8.48 6.73 10.82
CA LEU A 50 7.25 5.99 11.15
C LEU A 50 6.08 6.41 10.26
N ALA A 51 5.89 7.72 10.05
CA ALA A 51 4.86 8.23 9.15
C ALA A 51 5.06 7.74 7.71
N LEU A 52 6.30 7.70 7.23
CA LEU A 52 6.63 7.15 5.91
C LEU A 52 6.30 5.65 5.82
N LEU A 53 6.68 4.86 6.82
CA LEU A 53 6.34 3.44 6.88
C LEU A 53 4.82 3.22 6.87
N ALA A 54 4.07 4.01 7.64
CA ALA A 54 2.62 3.95 7.69
C ALA A 54 1.99 4.31 6.34
N MET A 55 2.44 5.38 5.70
CA MET A 55 1.92 5.86 4.42
C MET A 55 2.22 4.89 3.26
N LEU A 56 3.43 4.32 3.22
CA LEU A 56 3.77 3.26 2.26
C LEU A 56 2.95 1.99 2.50
N GLY A 57 2.76 1.62 3.76
CA GLY A 57 1.91 0.51 4.18
C GLY A 57 0.45 0.71 3.78
N ALA A 58 -0.12 1.90 4.02
CA ALA A 58 -1.49 2.25 3.66
C ALA A 58 -1.69 2.22 2.14
N HIS A 59 -0.77 2.83 1.38
CA HIS A 59 -0.81 2.83 -0.08
C HIS A 59 -0.74 1.41 -0.64
N THR A 60 0.26 0.64 -0.23
CA THR A 60 0.42 -0.75 -0.69
C THR A 60 -0.79 -1.59 -0.27
N GLY A 61 -1.24 -1.39 0.96
CA GLY A 61 -2.37 -2.09 1.59
C GLY A 61 -3.66 -1.91 0.80
N VAL A 62 -4.09 -0.66 0.61
CA VAL A 62 -5.35 -0.34 -0.06
C VAL A 62 -5.35 -0.80 -1.52
N ASN A 63 -4.23 -0.64 -2.25
CA ASN A 63 -4.13 -1.07 -3.64
C ASN A 63 -4.14 -2.60 -3.76
N ALA A 64 -3.46 -3.32 -2.86
CA ALA A 64 -3.45 -4.77 -2.85
C ALA A 64 -4.80 -5.38 -2.46
N LEU A 65 -5.48 -4.80 -1.47
CA LEU A 65 -6.83 -5.20 -1.09
C LEU A 65 -7.83 -4.91 -2.21
N ASN A 66 -7.70 -3.78 -2.90
CA ASN A 66 -8.54 -3.44 -4.04
C ASN A 66 -8.36 -4.47 -5.17
N GLU A 67 -7.12 -4.76 -5.60
CA GLU A 67 -6.88 -5.73 -6.67
C GLU A 67 -7.31 -7.14 -6.28
N ALA A 68 -7.14 -7.55 -5.02
CA ALA A 68 -7.67 -8.83 -4.54
C ALA A 68 -9.21 -8.85 -4.58
N GLY A 69 -9.87 -7.76 -4.19
CA GLY A 69 -11.31 -7.59 -4.23
C GLY A 69 -11.88 -7.67 -5.65
N ASP A 70 -11.29 -6.91 -6.57
CA ASP A 70 -11.68 -6.84 -7.98
C ASP A 70 -11.46 -8.19 -8.67
N TYR A 71 -10.34 -8.86 -8.41
CA TYR A 71 -10.10 -10.23 -8.88
C TYR A 71 -11.14 -11.22 -8.35
N ARG A 72 -11.46 -11.17 -7.03
CA ARG A 72 -12.46 -12.06 -6.43
C ARG A 72 -13.86 -11.83 -6.98
N SER A 73 -14.22 -10.57 -7.27
CA SER A 73 -15.50 -10.23 -7.91
C SER A 73 -15.58 -10.68 -9.37
N GLY A 74 -14.43 -10.95 -10.00
CA GLY A 74 -14.30 -11.32 -11.41
C GLY A 74 -14.38 -10.14 -12.38
N ILE A 75 -14.44 -8.90 -11.90
CA ILE A 75 -14.45 -7.70 -12.76
C ILE A 75 -13.15 -7.62 -13.56
N ASP A 76 -12.00 -7.79 -12.91
CA ASP A 76 -10.68 -7.74 -13.56
C ASP A 76 -10.50 -8.80 -14.67
N LEU A 77 -11.25 -9.89 -14.63
CA LEU A 77 -11.23 -10.94 -15.66
C LEU A 77 -12.03 -10.57 -16.91
N LYS A 78 -12.91 -9.56 -16.80
CA LYS A 78 -13.82 -9.10 -17.86
C LYS A 78 -13.44 -7.71 -18.38
N THR A 79 -12.62 -6.98 -17.64
CA THR A 79 -12.18 -5.63 -18.00
C THR A 79 -11.09 -5.64 -19.07
N VAL A 80 -11.32 -4.92 -20.17
CA VAL A 80 -10.25 -4.54 -21.09
C VAL A 80 -9.43 -3.43 -20.45
N ARG A 81 -8.16 -3.69 -20.15
CA ARG A 81 -7.29 -2.72 -19.48
C ARG A 81 -7.06 -1.47 -20.33
N THR A 82 -7.06 -0.34 -19.65
CA THR A 82 -6.57 0.94 -20.17
C THR A 82 -5.43 1.43 -19.26
N PRO A 83 -4.72 2.52 -19.61
CA PRO A 83 -3.73 3.11 -18.70
C PRO A 83 -4.30 3.51 -17.32
N PHE A 84 -5.62 3.75 -17.23
CA PHE A 84 -6.28 4.27 -16.03
C PHE A 84 -7.28 3.28 -15.40
N SER A 85 -7.54 2.12 -16.00
CA SER A 85 -8.53 1.13 -15.51
C SER A 85 -8.07 -0.33 -15.66
N GLY A 86 -8.65 -1.22 -14.83
CA GLY A 86 -8.35 -2.66 -14.82
C GLY A 86 -7.09 -3.04 -14.04
N GLY A 87 -6.79 -2.29 -12.97
CA GLY A 87 -5.75 -2.65 -11.99
C GLY A 87 -4.33 -2.73 -12.55
N SER A 88 -3.45 -3.47 -11.86
CA SER A 88 -2.11 -3.78 -12.36
C SER A 88 -2.09 -4.98 -13.33
N GLY A 89 -3.17 -5.78 -13.34
CA GLY A 89 -3.31 -7.00 -14.13
C GLY A 89 -2.45 -8.16 -13.60
N THR A 90 -1.94 -8.07 -12.37
CA THR A 90 -1.00 -9.06 -11.84
C THR A 90 -1.70 -10.38 -11.51
N LEU A 91 -2.87 -10.32 -10.87
CA LEU A 91 -3.65 -11.51 -10.50
C LEU A 91 -4.28 -12.19 -11.74
N PRO A 92 -4.95 -11.48 -12.67
CA PRO A 92 -5.46 -12.08 -13.91
C PRO A 92 -4.38 -12.78 -14.74
N ALA A 93 -3.15 -12.24 -14.76
CA ALA A 93 -2.02 -12.82 -15.45
C ALA A 93 -1.37 -14.01 -14.71
N GLY A 94 -1.88 -14.40 -13.54
CA GLY A 94 -1.34 -15.50 -12.74
C GLY A 94 0.03 -15.24 -12.11
N ARG A 95 0.49 -13.98 -12.07
CA ARG A 95 1.83 -13.61 -11.57
C ARG A 95 1.90 -13.48 -10.06
N LEU A 96 0.76 -13.30 -9.40
CA LEU A 96 0.62 -13.34 -7.95
C LEU A 96 -0.70 -14.01 -7.58
N SER A 97 -0.69 -14.84 -6.55
CA SER A 97 -1.92 -15.46 -6.08
C SER A 97 -2.83 -14.45 -5.35
N TYR A 98 -4.14 -14.69 -5.39
CA TYR A 98 -5.13 -13.95 -4.58
C TYR A 98 -4.73 -13.90 -3.10
N ARG A 99 -4.26 -15.02 -2.53
CA ARG A 99 -3.87 -15.10 -1.11
C ARG A 99 -2.65 -14.23 -0.81
N ALA A 100 -1.67 -14.17 -1.71
CA ALA A 100 -0.49 -13.33 -1.53
C ALA A 100 -0.83 -11.83 -1.66
N ALA A 101 -1.72 -11.47 -2.60
CA ALA A 101 -2.23 -10.10 -2.71
C ALA A 101 -3.00 -9.68 -1.44
N LEU A 102 -3.90 -10.54 -0.95
CA LEU A 102 -4.64 -10.30 0.29
C LEU A 102 -3.70 -10.17 1.50
N ALA A 103 -2.71 -11.04 1.62
CA ALA A 103 -1.72 -10.97 2.69
C ALA A 103 -0.90 -9.67 2.64
N SER A 104 -0.49 -9.23 1.44
CA SER A 104 0.19 -7.95 1.24
C SER A 104 -0.68 -6.78 1.67
N GLY A 105 -1.96 -6.83 1.29
CA GLY A 105 -3.01 -5.89 1.67
C GLY A 105 -3.18 -5.74 3.18
N LEU A 106 -3.41 -6.87 3.85
CA LEU A 106 -3.60 -6.92 5.31
C LEU A 106 -2.34 -6.53 6.08
N THR A 107 -1.15 -6.90 5.59
CA THR A 107 0.11 -6.52 6.22
C THR A 107 0.33 -5.01 6.13
N GLY A 108 0.16 -4.43 4.95
CA GLY A 108 0.29 -2.98 4.76
C GLY A 108 -0.73 -2.18 5.57
N GLY A 109 -2.00 -2.61 5.53
CA GLY A 109 -3.06 -2.01 6.34
C GLY A 109 -2.81 -2.15 7.85
N GLY A 110 -2.34 -3.32 8.30
CA GLY A 110 -1.98 -3.55 9.70
C GLY A 110 -0.84 -2.65 10.20
N ILE A 111 0.19 -2.45 9.38
CA ILE A 111 1.27 -1.48 9.67
C ILE A 111 0.71 -0.07 9.80
N ALA A 112 -0.11 0.36 8.83
CA ALA A 112 -0.71 1.70 8.84
C ALA A 112 -1.57 1.94 10.10
N VAL A 113 -2.42 0.96 10.47
CA VAL A 113 -3.24 1.03 11.69
C VAL A 113 -2.37 1.07 12.93
N ALA A 114 -1.35 0.20 13.05
CA ALA A 114 -0.50 0.16 14.22
C ALA A 114 0.25 1.48 14.45
N VAL A 115 0.82 2.06 13.39
CA VAL A 115 1.54 3.34 13.48
C VAL A 115 0.56 4.52 13.66
N GLY A 116 -0.61 4.49 13.02
CA GLY A 116 -1.66 5.49 13.21
C GLY A 116 -2.14 5.53 14.66
N LEU A 117 -2.36 4.37 15.29
CA LEU A 117 -2.70 4.27 16.70
C LEU A 117 -1.58 4.78 17.61
N TYR A 118 -0.31 4.48 17.28
CA TYR A 118 0.83 5.05 17.99
C TYR A 118 0.81 6.59 17.97
N PHE A 119 0.57 7.22 16.83
CA PHE A 119 0.46 8.68 16.74
C PHE A 119 -0.79 9.23 17.43
N LEU A 120 -1.92 8.52 17.35
CA LEU A 120 -3.14 8.91 18.05
C LEU A 120 -2.94 8.95 19.57
N VAL A 121 -2.20 8.00 20.14
CA VAL A 121 -1.89 7.97 21.58
C VAL A 121 -0.88 9.04 21.97
N THR A 122 0.12 9.31 21.13
CA THR A 122 1.23 10.23 21.47
C THR A 122 0.90 11.70 21.20
N VAL A 123 0.13 12.00 20.15
CA VAL A 123 -0.27 13.38 19.77
C VAL A 123 -1.68 13.72 20.26
N GLY A 124 -2.53 12.71 20.44
CA GLY A 124 -3.89 12.85 20.97
C GLY A 124 -4.98 12.98 19.90
N TRP A 125 -6.22 13.14 20.37
CA TRP A 125 -7.45 13.13 19.58
C TRP A 125 -7.54 14.17 18.46
N LYS A 126 -6.69 15.21 18.49
CA LYS A 126 -6.61 16.21 17.41
C LYS A 126 -6.25 15.60 16.05
N LEU A 127 -5.63 14.42 16.03
CA LEU A 127 -5.31 13.70 14.80
C LEU A 127 -6.51 12.98 14.16
N VAL A 128 -7.57 12.66 14.91
CA VAL A 128 -8.69 11.83 14.41
C VAL A 128 -9.33 12.35 13.12
N PRO A 129 -9.55 13.67 12.91
CA PRO A 129 -10.17 14.15 11.68
C PRO A 129 -9.33 13.95 10.41
N ILE A 130 -8.04 13.63 10.54
CA ILE A 130 -7.08 13.53 9.43
C ILE A 130 -6.37 12.16 9.36
N LEU A 131 -6.77 11.21 10.22
CA LEU A 131 -6.37 9.80 10.16
C LEU A 131 -7.45 8.99 9.41
#